data_AF-A0A1F7R9T0-F1
#
_entry.id   AF-A0A1F7R9T0-F1
#
_cell.length_a   1.000
_cell.length_b   1.000
_cell.length_c   1.000
_cell.angle_alpha   90.00
_cell.angle_beta   90.00
_cell.angle_gamma   90.00
#
_symmetry.space_group_name_H-M   'P 1'
#
loop_
_entity.id
_entity.type
_entity.pdbx_description
1 polymer ?
#
loop_
_entity_poly.entity_id
_entity_poly.type
_entity_poly.pdbx_seq_one_letter_code
_entity_poly.pdbx_strand_id
1 'polypeptide(L)'
;MTNVSQEKDQAGIQNENWLKRHKTKMAVGAAALSLALPMAFQPMSENRKIATEAAPWVATGLVASEAVLLGGAAIMLAAAGSRIGNPLRIRGNLHRLKDANGTNAMRVGYAVHIAGAASWDAVLSVGVLELPKASWGLMAIPAYSVAITGVRAVALWPTLKKPSPFEAPKEEV
;
A
#
# COMPACT_ATOMS: atom_id res chain seq x y z
N MET A 1 -1.25 48.22 5.90
CA MET A 1 -0.49 47.20 5.15
C MET A 1 -0.70 45.77 5.66
N THR A 2 -1.78 45.47 6.39
CA THR A 2 -2.00 44.17 7.07
C THR A 2 -2.90 43.19 6.31
N ASN A 3 -3.67 43.63 5.30
CA ASN A 3 -4.64 42.76 4.60
C ASN A 3 -4.00 41.74 3.64
N VAL A 4 -2.84 42.06 3.04
CA VAL A 4 -2.21 41.19 2.03
C VAL A 4 -1.59 39.93 2.64
N SER A 5 -1.19 39.97 3.92
CA SER A 5 -0.62 38.81 4.61
C SER A 5 -1.71 37.80 4.99
N GLN A 6 -2.86 38.26 5.48
CA GLN A 6 -3.95 37.38 5.91
C GLN A 6 -4.64 36.65 4.74
N GLU A 7 -4.70 37.29 3.57
CA GLU A 7 -5.29 36.69 2.37
C GLU A 7 -4.42 35.55 1.81
N LYS A 8 -3.08 35.71 1.84
CA LYS A 8 -2.14 34.65 1.45
C LYS A 8 -2.17 33.45 2.39
N ASP A 9 -2.31 33.69 3.69
CA ASP A 9 -2.38 32.62 4.68
C ASP A 9 -3.69 31.81 4.57
N GLN A 10 -4.81 32.47 4.30
CA GLN A 10 -6.08 31.78 4.06
C GLN A 10 -6.08 30.98 2.75
N ALA A 11 -5.49 31.51 1.68
CA ALA A 11 -5.36 30.79 0.42
C ALA A 11 -4.48 29.54 0.55
N GLY A 12 -3.38 29.62 1.31
CA GLY A 12 -2.50 28.47 1.59
C GLY A 12 -3.22 27.33 2.33
N ILE A 13 -3.99 27.66 3.37
CA ILE A 13 -4.74 26.68 4.17
C ILE A 13 -5.86 26.03 3.34
N GLN A 14 -6.52 26.79 2.46
CA GLN A 14 -7.53 26.23 1.55
C GLN A 14 -6.91 25.27 0.54
N ASN A 15 -5.75 25.61 -0.03
CA ASN A 15 -5.07 24.76 -1.02
C ASN A 15 -4.56 23.45 -0.39
N GLU A 16 -4.00 23.50 0.81
CA GLU A 16 -3.57 22.30 1.54
C GLU A 16 -4.74 21.36 1.83
N ASN A 17 -5.87 21.91 2.28
CA ASN A 17 -7.07 21.13 2.58
C ASN A 17 -7.69 20.54 1.31
N TRP A 18 -7.64 21.27 0.20
CA TRP A 18 -8.09 20.77 -1.09
C TRP A 18 -7.20 19.63 -1.60
N LEU A 19 -5.88 19.78 -1.54
CA LEU A 19 -4.89 18.75 -1.88
C LEU A 19 -5.05 17.49 -1.02
N LYS A 20 -5.23 17.65 0.31
CA LYS A 20 -5.45 16.52 1.23
C LYS A 20 -6.71 15.72 0.87
N ARG A 21 -7.77 16.38 0.37
CA ARG A 21 -9.02 15.73 -0.08
C ARG A 21 -8.90 15.09 -1.46
N HIS A 22 -8.08 15.65 -2.36
CA HIS A 22 -8.00 15.22 -3.76
C HIS A 22 -6.74 14.44 -4.11
N LYS A 23 -5.80 14.24 -3.18
CA LYS A 23 -4.54 13.50 -3.39
C LYS A 23 -4.72 12.16 -4.10
N THR A 24 -5.74 11.39 -3.75
CA THR A 24 -6.01 10.08 -4.36
C THR A 24 -6.50 10.23 -5.81
N LYS A 25 -7.36 11.22 -6.09
CA LYS A 25 -7.83 11.51 -7.45
C LYS A 25 -6.71 12.05 -8.33
N MET A 26 -5.83 12.88 -7.78
CA MET A 26 -4.64 13.39 -8.49
C MET A 26 -3.62 12.29 -8.75
N ALA A 27 -3.36 11.41 -7.78
CA ALA A 27 -2.47 10.26 -7.97
C ALA A 27 -3.02 9.28 -9.03
N VAL A 28 -4.32 8.97 -8.97
CA VAL A 28 -4.97 8.12 -9.97
C VAL A 28 -5.01 8.79 -11.35
N GLY A 29 -5.30 10.09 -11.41
CA GLY A 29 -5.29 10.86 -12.66
C GLY A 29 -3.90 10.95 -13.29
N ALA A 30 -2.86 11.16 -12.48
CA ALA A 30 -1.48 11.15 -12.93
C ALA A 30 -1.04 9.76 -13.40
N ALA A 31 -1.41 8.69 -12.70
CA ALA A 31 -1.17 7.31 -13.11
C ALA A 31 -1.91 6.94 -14.41
N ALA A 32 -3.15 7.40 -14.58
CA ALA A 32 -3.91 7.20 -15.80
C ALA A 32 -3.30 7.96 -16.99
N LEU A 33 -2.85 9.20 -16.78
CA LEU A 33 -2.16 9.99 -17.79
C LEU A 33 -0.79 9.39 -18.17
N SER A 34 -0.05 8.87 -17.20
CA SER A 34 1.25 8.21 -17.46
C SER A 34 1.10 6.87 -18.19
N LEU A 35 -0.06 6.20 -18.09
CA LEU A 35 -0.40 5.04 -18.91
C LEU A 35 -0.91 5.43 -20.31
N ALA A 36 -1.68 6.52 -20.42
CA ALA A 36 -2.29 6.95 -21.67
C ALA A 36 -1.30 7.62 -22.63
N LEU A 37 -0.34 8.40 -22.12
CA LEU A 37 0.64 9.11 -22.95
C LEU A 37 1.53 8.14 -23.78
N PRO A 38 2.13 7.07 -23.23
CA PRO A 38 2.91 6.12 -24.01
C PRO A 38 2.09 5.37 -25.07
N MET A 39 0.80 5.10 -24.80
CA MET A 39 -0.10 4.46 -25.76
C MET A 39 -0.47 5.37 -26.95
N ALA A 40 -0.42 6.69 -26.77
CA ALA A 40 -0.75 7.65 -27.82
C ALA A 40 0.42 7.94 -28.79
N PHE A 41 1.66 7.71 -28.36
CA PHE A 41 2.86 8.16 -29.10
C PHE A 41 3.78 7.03 -29.61
N GLN A 42 3.47 5.75 -29.39
CA GLN A 42 4.30 4.63 -29.87
C GLN A 42 3.53 3.63 -30.73
N PRO A 43 4.15 3.05 -31.77
CA PRO A 43 3.51 2.05 -32.62
C PRO A 43 3.10 0.82 -31.79
N MET A 44 1.79 0.54 -31.77
CA MET A 44 1.18 -0.47 -30.90
C MET A 44 1.72 -1.89 -31.06
N SER A 45 2.36 -2.25 -32.19
CA SER A 45 2.69 -3.65 -32.50
C SER A 45 3.76 -4.25 -31.59
N GLU A 46 4.80 -3.49 -31.24
CA GLU A 46 5.95 -4.00 -30.48
C GLU A 46 5.66 -4.00 -28.97
N ASN A 47 5.04 -2.91 -28.48
CA ASN A 47 4.63 -2.78 -27.08
C ASN A 47 3.52 -3.76 -26.71
N ARG A 48 2.61 -4.07 -27.63
CA ARG A 48 1.56 -5.06 -27.42
C ARG A 48 2.16 -6.46 -27.24
N LYS A 49 3.20 -6.82 -28.00
CA LYS A 49 3.84 -8.13 -27.90
C LYS A 49 4.51 -8.30 -26.53
N ILE A 50 5.31 -7.32 -26.11
CA ILE A 50 5.97 -7.35 -24.80
C ILE A 50 4.94 -7.35 -23.66
N ALA A 51 3.90 -6.53 -23.75
CA ALA A 51 2.82 -6.52 -22.77
C ALA A 51 2.07 -7.87 -22.71
N THR A 52 1.82 -8.52 -23.85
CA THR A 52 1.14 -9.83 -23.88
C THR A 52 2.01 -10.97 -23.38
N GLU A 53 3.34 -10.89 -23.53
CA GLU A 53 4.28 -11.88 -23.01
C GLU A 53 4.51 -11.69 -21.51
N ALA A 54 4.52 -10.44 -21.03
CA ALA A 54 4.70 -10.15 -19.61
C ALA A 54 3.42 -10.31 -18.78
N ALA A 55 2.25 -10.03 -19.35
CA ALA A 55 0.98 -10.01 -18.65
C ALA A 55 0.65 -11.31 -17.87
N PRO A 56 0.88 -12.54 -18.37
CA PRO A 56 0.49 -13.75 -17.65
C PRO A 56 1.26 -13.94 -16.34
N TRP A 57 2.58 -13.71 -16.35
CA TRP A 57 3.39 -13.88 -15.14
C TRP A 57 3.20 -12.71 -14.18
N VAL A 58 3.04 -11.47 -14.68
CA VAL A 58 2.68 -10.32 -13.84
C VAL A 58 1.35 -10.58 -13.16
N ALA A 59 0.31 -10.98 -13.90
CA ALA A 59 -1.00 -11.29 -13.34
C ALA A 59 -0.93 -12.41 -12.30
N THR A 60 -0.21 -13.50 -12.58
CA THR A 60 -0.05 -14.61 -11.63
C THR A 60 0.69 -14.15 -10.37
N GLY A 61 1.76 -13.36 -10.52
CA GLY A 61 2.52 -12.80 -9.41
C GLY A 61 1.70 -11.83 -8.56
N LEU A 62 0.85 -11.00 -9.19
CA LEU A 62 -0.08 -10.11 -8.49
C LEU A 62 -1.13 -10.91 -7.71
N VAL A 63 -1.75 -11.93 -8.32
CA VAL A 63 -2.73 -12.80 -7.64
C VAL A 63 -2.10 -13.51 -6.44
N ALA A 64 -0.89 -14.07 -6.60
CA ALA A 64 -0.16 -14.70 -5.50
C ALA A 64 0.18 -13.70 -4.38
N SER A 65 0.64 -12.50 -4.74
CA SER A 65 0.98 -11.44 -3.78
C SER A 65 -0.25 -10.95 -3.01
N GLU A 66 -1.39 -10.80 -3.69
CA GLU A 66 -2.66 -10.44 -3.07
C GLU A 66 -3.13 -11.52 -2.09
N ALA A 67 -2.99 -12.80 -2.45
CA ALA A 67 -3.31 -13.90 -1.55
C ALA A 67 -2.47 -13.88 -0.27
N VAL A 68 -1.17 -13.58 -0.37
CA VAL A 68 -0.28 -13.41 0.78
C VAL A 68 -0.69 -12.19 1.62
N LEU A 69 -0.99 -11.07 0.97
CA LEU A 69 -1.41 -9.83 1.62
C LEU A 69 -2.72 -10.01 2.41
N LEU A 70 -3.72 -10.65 1.79
CA LEU A 70 -5.00 -11.01 2.40
C LEU A 70 -4.84 -12.07 3.48
N GLY A 71 -3.95 -13.05 3.28
CA GLY A 71 -3.62 -14.07 4.28
C GLY A 71 -3.02 -13.46 5.54
N GLY A 72 -2.06 -12.54 5.40
CA GLY A 72 -1.51 -11.78 6.53
C GLY A 72 -2.58 -10.97 7.26
N ALA A 73 -3.48 -10.31 6.51
CA ALA A 73 -4.61 -9.59 7.09
C ALA A 73 -5.59 -10.51 7.84
N ALA A 74 -5.85 -11.70 7.33
CA ALA A 74 -6.68 -12.70 7.98
C ALA A 74 -6.06 -13.20 9.29
N ILE A 75 -4.74 -13.45 9.32
CA ILE A 75 -4.02 -13.83 10.54
C ILE A 75 -4.09 -12.71 11.58
N MET A 76 -3.89 -11.45 11.17
CA MET A 76 -4.04 -10.29 12.07
C MET A 76 -5.44 -10.19 12.67
N LEU A 77 -6.49 -10.41 11.87
CA LEU A 77 -7.88 -10.40 12.33
C LEU A 77 -8.22 -11.59 13.24
N ALA A 78 -7.69 -12.77 12.93
CA ALA A 78 -7.84 -13.96 13.76
C ALA A 78 -7.17 -13.76 15.12
N ALA A 79 -5.99 -13.13 15.15
CA ALA A 79 -5.30 -12.75 16.39
C ALA A 79 -6.12 -11.78 17.26
N ALA A 80 -6.97 -10.95 16.64
CA ALA A 80 -7.91 -10.06 17.33
C ALA A 80 -9.22 -10.75 17.79
N GLY A 81 -9.30 -12.08 17.69
CA GLY A 81 -10.51 -12.83 18.02
C GLY A 81 -11.70 -12.53 17.10
N SER A 82 -11.47 -11.82 15.98
CA SER A 82 -12.50 -11.57 15.00
C SER A 82 -12.68 -12.82 14.15
N ARG A 83 -13.91 -13.31 14.02
CA ARG A 83 -14.23 -14.31 12.98
C ARG A 83 -13.86 -13.72 11.62
N ILE A 84 -13.19 -14.52 10.81
CA ILE A 84 -12.88 -14.19 9.41
C ILE A 84 -14.22 -14.25 8.65
N GLY A 85 -14.94 -13.13 8.67
CA GLY A 85 -16.17 -12.93 7.92
C GLY A 85 -15.88 -12.39 6.53
N ASN A 86 -16.79 -11.56 6.00
CA ASN A 86 -16.61 -10.93 4.69
C ASN A 86 -15.34 -10.03 4.66
N PRO A 87 -14.35 -10.32 3.79
CA PRO A 87 -13.11 -9.55 3.69
C PRO A 87 -13.32 -8.08 3.28
N LEU A 88 -14.45 -7.75 2.65
CA LEU A 88 -14.81 -6.36 2.33
C LEU A 88 -15.17 -5.53 3.57
N ARG A 89 -15.45 -6.18 4.72
CA ARG A 89 -15.79 -5.52 5.99
C ARG A 89 -14.61 -5.34 6.94
N ILE A 90 -13.39 -5.68 6.51
CA ILE A 90 -12.17 -5.59 7.33
C ILE A 90 -11.98 -4.18 7.91
N ARG A 91 -12.33 -3.12 7.15
CA ARG A 91 -12.26 -1.73 7.62
C ARG A 91 -13.04 -1.47 8.91
N GLY A 92 -14.20 -2.10 9.08
CA GLY A 92 -15.03 -1.94 10.28
C GLY A 92 -14.40 -2.56 11.54
N ASN A 93 -13.55 -3.58 11.36
CA ASN A 93 -12.93 -4.34 12.45
C ASN A 93 -11.50 -3.89 12.76
N LEU A 94 -10.96 -2.90 12.04
CA LEU A 94 -9.60 -2.39 12.27
C LEU A 94 -9.37 -1.89 13.70
N HIS A 95 -10.41 -1.40 14.39
CA HIS A 95 -10.29 -0.96 15.78
C HIS A 95 -9.94 -2.10 16.74
N ARG A 96 -10.36 -3.34 16.44
CA ARG A 96 -10.10 -4.54 17.26
C ARG A 96 -8.67 -5.07 17.13
N LEU A 97 -7.94 -4.65 16.09
CA LEU A 97 -6.52 -4.98 15.95
C LEU A 97 -5.68 -4.44 17.11
N LYS A 98 -6.18 -3.41 17.82
CA LYS A 98 -5.55 -2.91 19.04
C LYS A 98 -5.52 -3.96 20.16
N ASP A 99 -6.53 -4.83 20.22
CA ASP A 99 -6.66 -5.85 21.26
C ASP A 99 -5.71 -7.04 21.02
N ALA A 100 -5.36 -7.28 19.75
CA ALA A 100 -4.36 -8.27 19.34
C ALA A 100 -2.91 -7.76 19.41
N ASN A 101 -2.73 -6.47 19.69
CA ASN A 101 -1.45 -5.82 19.58
C ASN A 101 -0.45 -6.41 20.58
N GLY A 102 0.74 -6.77 20.11
CA GLY A 102 1.75 -7.46 20.93
C GLY A 102 1.77 -8.98 20.80
N THR A 103 0.69 -9.62 20.33
CA THR A 103 0.67 -11.08 20.17
C THR A 103 1.59 -11.58 19.06
N ASN A 104 2.17 -12.77 19.21
CA ASN A 104 2.98 -13.40 18.17
C ASN A 104 2.19 -13.62 16.87
N ALA A 105 0.91 -13.99 16.96
CA ALA A 105 0.05 -14.14 15.80
C ALA A 105 -0.12 -12.81 15.04
N MET A 106 -0.33 -11.69 15.74
CA MET A 106 -0.40 -10.37 15.12
C MET A 106 0.91 -9.97 14.44
N ARG A 107 2.07 -10.26 15.06
CA ARG A 107 3.40 -10.01 14.47
C ARG A 107 3.63 -10.82 13.20
N VAL A 108 3.29 -12.11 13.22
CA VAL A 108 3.38 -13.00 12.06
C VAL A 108 2.45 -12.52 10.95
N GLY A 109 1.19 -12.23 11.26
CA GLY A 109 0.23 -11.71 10.28
C GLY A 109 0.70 -10.40 9.65
N TYR A 110 1.26 -9.50 10.46
CA TYR A 110 1.83 -8.24 9.99
C TYR A 110 3.05 -8.46 9.08
N ALA A 111 3.98 -9.34 9.46
CA ALA A 111 5.15 -9.67 8.65
C ALA A 111 4.76 -10.27 7.29
N VAL A 112 3.80 -11.21 7.29
CA VAL A 112 3.25 -11.80 6.06
C VAL A 112 2.57 -10.73 5.19
N HIS A 113 1.81 -9.81 5.80
CA HIS A 113 1.15 -8.73 5.07
C HIS A 113 2.16 -7.78 4.41
N ILE A 114 3.21 -7.38 5.12
CA ILE A 114 4.30 -6.55 4.58
C ILE A 114 5.06 -7.30 3.49
N ALA A 115 5.32 -8.60 3.65
CA ALA A 115 5.96 -9.41 2.63
C ALA A 115 5.12 -9.47 1.34
N GLY A 116 3.79 -9.70 1.46
CA GLY A 116 2.88 -9.67 0.32
C GLY A 116 2.85 -8.32 -0.40
N ALA A 117 2.83 -7.21 0.35
CA ALA A 117 2.91 -5.87 -0.22
C ALA A 117 4.26 -5.63 -0.95
N ALA A 118 5.38 -6.05 -0.37
CA ALA A 118 6.69 -5.94 -1.01
C ALA A 118 6.79 -6.80 -2.28
N SER A 119 6.22 -8.00 -2.28
CA SER A 119 6.15 -8.86 -3.48
C SER A 119 5.31 -8.23 -4.58
N TRP A 120 4.18 -7.59 -4.24
CA TRP A 120 3.36 -6.83 -5.19
C TRP A 120 4.17 -5.73 -5.87
N ASP A 121 4.91 -4.95 -5.08
CA ASP A 121 5.75 -3.86 -5.60
C ASP A 121 6.90 -4.38 -6.47
N ALA A 122 7.49 -5.52 -6.11
CA ALA A 122 8.53 -6.17 -6.91
C ALA A 122 7.98 -6.64 -8.26
N VAL A 123 6.83 -7.34 -8.27
CA VAL A 123 6.19 -7.81 -9.51
C VAL A 123 5.82 -6.64 -10.42
N LEU A 124 5.25 -5.57 -9.86
CA LEU A 124 4.95 -4.36 -10.63
C LEU A 124 6.21 -3.69 -11.18
N SER A 125 7.27 -3.60 -10.38
CA SER A 125 8.53 -2.99 -10.81
C SER A 125 9.14 -3.76 -11.97
N VAL A 126 9.22 -5.09 -11.88
CA VAL A 126 9.72 -5.92 -13.00
C VAL A 126 8.81 -5.76 -14.22
N GLY A 127 7.49 -5.77 -14.04
CA GLY A 127 6.54 -5.55 -15.14
C GLY A 127 6.72 -4.20 -15.84
N VAL A 128 7.05 -3.13 -15.09
CA VAL A 128 7.34 -1.80 -15.67
C VAL A 128 8.70 -1.77 -16.37
N LEU A 129 9.70 -2.52 -15.91
CA LEU A 129 11.00 -2.60 -16.60
C LEU A 129 10.92 -3.24 -17.98
N GLU A 130 9.99 -4.20 -18.16
CA GLU A 130 9.70 -4.80 -19.46
C GLU A 130 9.01 -3.82 -20.42
N LEU A 131 8.38 -2.76 -19.91
CA LEU A 131 7.76 -1.74 -20.77
C LEU A 131 8.80 -0.79 -21.38
N PRO A 132 8.46 -0.13 -22.51
CA PRO A 132 9.32 0.88 -23.12
C PRO A 132 9.74 1.95 -22.11
N LYS A 133 10.95 2.50 -22.28
CA LYS A 133 11.52 3.52 -21.38
C LYS A 133 10.61 4.73 -21.16
N ALA A 134 9.76 5.07 -22.13
CA ALA A 134 8.75 6.13 -22.00
C ALA A 134 7.72 5.86 -20.88
N SER A 135 7.48 4.58 -20.56
CA SER A 135 6.55 4.13 -19.52
C SER A 135 7.21 3.94 -18.16
N TRP A 136 8.53 4.17 -18.03
CA TRP A 136 9.23 4.01 -16.75
C TRP A 136 8.77 5.01 -15.68
N GLY A 137 8.08 6.09 -16.07
CA GLY A 137 7.37 6.95 -15.12
C GLY A 137 6.36 6.20 -14.25
N LEU A 138 5.88 5.02 -14.68
CA LEU A 138 5.02 4.14 -13.90
C LEU A 138 5.73 3.54 -12.67
N MET A 139 7.06 3.56 -12.62
CA MET A 139 7.83 3.18 -11.42
C MET A 139 7.50 4.03 -10.20
N ALA A 140 6.92 5.22 -10.40
CA ALA A 140 6.41 6.03 -9.31
C ALA A 140 5.33 5.31 -8.48
N ILE A 141 4.55 4.41 -9.09
CA ILE A 141 3.49 3.64 -8.42
C ILE A 141 4.07 2.64 -7.41
N PRO A 142 4.92 1.66 -7.80
CA PRO A 142 5.54 0.76 -6.84
C PRO A 142 6.48 1.50 -5.89
N ALA A 143 7.23 2.53 -6.33
CA ALA A 143 8.08 3.32 -5.44
C ALA A 143 7.27 4.00 -4.32
N TYR A 144 6.11 4.57 -4.65
CA TYR A 144 5.22 5.18 -3.66
C TYR A 144 4.60 4.13 -2.72
N SER A 145 4.23 2.97 -3.26
CA SER A 145 3.72 1.84 -2.48
C SER A 145 4.76 1.32 -1.49
N VAL A 146 6.00 1.09 -1.93
CA VAL A 146 7.14 0.71 -1.06
C VAL A 146 7.37 1.77 0.02
N ALA A 147 7.33 3.06 -0.33
CA ALA A 147 7.50 4.12 0.65
C ALA A 147 6.42 4.08 1.74
N ILE A 148 5.15 3.91 1.36
CA ILE A 148 4.05 3.77 2.33
C ILE A 148 4.22 2.50 3.18
N THR A 149 4.52 1.37 2.54
CA THR A 149 4.69 0.07 3.21
C THR A 149 5.85 0.12 4.20
N GLY A 150 6.97 0.72 3.81
CA GLY A 150 8.14 0.96 4.67
C GLY A 150 7.84 1.89 5.83
N VAL A 151 7.17 3.02 5.60
CA VAL A 151 6.75 3.94 6.67
C VAL A 151 5.83 3.23 7.66
N ARG A 152 4.87 2.45 7.18
CA ARG A 152 3.99 1.64 8.04
C ARG A 152 4.78 0.60 8.82
N ALA A 153 5.68 -0.13 8.17
CA ALA A 153 6.57 -1.10 8.80
C ALA A 153 7.33 -0.46 9.96
N VAL A 154 8.02 0.66 9.72
CA VAL A 154 8.81 1.36 10.74
C VAL A 154 7.93 1.95 11.86
N ALA A 155 6.78 2.53 11.53
CA ALA A 155 5.90 3.15 12.52
C ALA A 155 5.19 2.13 13.42
N LEU A 156 4.75 1.00 12.86
CA LEU A 156 3.94 0.02 13.58
C LEU A 156 4.77 -1.08 14.25
N TRP A 157 5.96 -1.41 13.74
CA TRP A 157 6.79 -2.48 14.29
C TRP A 157 7.16 -2.30 15.77
N PRO A 158 7.53 -1.09 16.26
CA PRO A 158 7.77 -0.88 17.69
C PRO A 158 6.52 -1.07 18.54
N THR A 159 5.34 -0.71 18.00
CA THR A 159 4.06 -0.88 18.71
C THR A 159 3.66 -2.35 18.83
N LEU A 160 4.02 -3.18 17.84
CA LEU A 160 3.80 -4.62 17.83
C LEU A 160 4.78 -5.37 18.74
N LYS A 161 5.96 -4.81 19.04
CA LYS A 161 6.96 -5.41 19.93
C LYS A 161 6.65 -5.25 21.42
N LYS A 162 5.78 -4.32 21.80
CA LYS A 162 5.37 -4.18 23.20
C LYS A 162 4.66 -5.47 23.64
N PRO A 163 4.99 -6.03 24.82
CA PRO A 163 4.26 -7.17 25.35
C PRO A 163 2.79 -6.79 25.49
N SER A 164 1.92 -7.76 25.25
CA SER A 164 0.48 -7.56 25.43
C SER A 164 0.23 -7.18 26.89
N PRO A 165 -0.65 -6.21 27.19
CA PRO A 165 -1.05 -5.94 28.58
C PRO A 165 -1.74 -7.15 29.25
N PHE A 166 -2.06 -8.20 28.48
CA PHE A 166 -2.63 -9.46 28.94
C PHE A 166 -1.60 -10.60 29.08
N GLU A 167 -0.33 -10.40 28.69
CA GLU A 167 0.74 -11.33 29.08
C GLU A 167 1.05 -11.07 30.55
N ALA A 168 0.67 -12.01 31.42
CA ALA A 168 1.01 -11.95 32.83
C ALA A 168 2.53 -11.76 32.98
N PRO A 169 2.98 -10.87 33.90
CA PRO A 169 4.41 -10.71 34.15
C PRO A 169 4.99 -12.09 34.44
N LYS A 170 6.01 -12.48 33.68
CA LYS A 170 6.78 -13.68 34.02
C LYS A 170 7.42 -13.36 35.37
N GLU A 171 6.94 -14.00 36.43
CA GLU A 171 7.62 -13.98 37.71
C GLU A 171 9.06 -14.42 37.43
N GLU A 172 10.02 -13.51 37.66
CA GLU A 172 11.43 -13.84 37.61
C GLU A 172 11.68 -14.85 38.73
N VAL A 173 11.96 -16.10 38.34
CA VAL A 173 12.41 -17.18 39.22
C VAL A 173 13.93 -17.16 39.32
#